data_AF-A0A959H5M7-F1
#
_entry.id   AF-A0A959H5M7-F1
#
_cell.length_a   1.000
_cell.length_b   1.000
_cell.length_c   1.000
_cell.angle_alpha   90.00
_cell.angle_beta   90.00
_cell.angle_gamma   90.00
#
_symmetry.space_group_name_H-M   'P 1'
#
loop_
_entity.id
_entity.type
_entity.pdbx_description
1 polymer ?
#
loop_
_entity_poly.entity_id
_entity_poly.type
_entity_poly.pdbx_seq_one_letter_code
_entity_poly.pdbx_strand_id
1 'polypeptide(L)'
;MPTNTGLIKFLDEKDDFVGVMGHEMAHADRRHSTRQLTQAYGVAVLLELLVGNNESLLGDVVGSLLTLKFSRDDEAEADEYSVIYLCETEYAANGAASFFEALLNMGVSTPPQFLSTHPSPDNRVTDINDEADRRGCDTAFDSNDQEWEAFKASLP
;
A
#
# COMPACT_ATOMS: atom_id res chain seq x y z
N MET A 1 5.30 5.24 18.83
CA MET A 1 5.55 4.94 17.40
C MET A 1 4.34 5.42 16.65
N PRO A 2 4.46 6.17 15.53
CA PRO A 2 3.31 6.38 14.67
C PRO A 2 3.02 5.01 14.05
N THR A 3 2.04 4.33 14.62
CA THR A 3 1.53 3.03 14.18
C THR A 3 0.69 3.20 12.91
N ASN A 4 0.40 2.10 12.20
CA ASN A 4 -0.57 2.10 11.09
C ASN A 4 -1.92 2.73 11.51
N THR A 5 -2.30 2.63 12.78
CA THR A 5 -3.49 3.33 13.33
C THR A 5 -3.39 4.84 13.31
N GLY A 6 -2.17 5.40 13.45
CA GLY A 6 -1.95 6.84 13.28
C GLY A 6 -2.24 7.26 11.85
N LEU A 7 -1.77 6.51 10.86
CA LEU A 7 -2.03 6.76 9.44
C LEU A 7 -3.53 6.68 9.11
N ILE A 8 -4.22 5.65 9.61
CA ILE A 8 -5.66 5.47 9.40
C ILE A 8 -6.48 6.64 9.97
N LYS A 9 -6.05 7.22 11.10
CA LYS A 9 -6.72 8.41 11.69
C LYS A 9 -6.58 9.68 10.85
N PHE A 10 -5.63 9.72 9.91
CA PHE A 10 -5.44 10.86 8.99
C PHE A 10 -6.21 10.71 7.68
N LEU A 11 -6.94 9.60 7.49
CA LEU A 11 -7.73 9.37 6.29
C LEU A 11 -9.11 9.98 6.47
N ASP A 12 -9.45 10.88 5.57
CA ASP A 12 -10.68 11.65 5.66
C ASP A 12 -11.84 10.73 5.27
N GLU A 13 -11.71 10.00 4.17
CA GLU A 13 -12.73 9.10 3.64
C GLU A 13 -12.39 7.61 3.76
N LYS A 14 -13.42 6.76 3.82
CA LYS A 14 -13.27 5.29 3.77
C LYS A 14 -12.59 4.84 2.48
N ASP A 15 -12.90 5.51 1.38
CA ASP A 15 -12.33 5.20 0.07
C ASP A 15 -10.80 5.38 0.04
N ASP A 16 -10.24 6.33 0.79
CA ASP A 16 -8.78 6.46 0.96
C ASP A 16 -8.18 5.17 1.53
N PHE A 17 -8.79 4.67 2.61
CA PHE A 17 -8.36 3.46 3.29
C PHE A 17 -8.47 2.24 2.39
N VAL A 18 -9.60 2.11 1.68
CA VAL A 18 -9.81 1.02 0.74
C VAL A 18 -8.82 1.09 -0.42
N GLY A 19 -8.49 2.29 -0.92
CA GLY A 19 -7.44 2.54 -1.91
C GLY A 19 -6.07 2.05 -1.47
N VAL A 20 -5.66 2.37 -0.24
CA VAL A 20 -4.40 1.88 0.34
C VAL A 20 -4.43 0.37 0.52
N MET A 21 -5.55 -0.21 0.97
CA MET A 21 -5.68 -1.66 1.09
C MET A 21 -5.60 -2.37 -0.25
N GLY A 22 -6.21 -1.81 -1.30
CA GLY A 22 -6.08 -2.31 -2.67
C GLY A 22 -4.64 -2.31 -3.16
N HIS A 23 -3.88 -1.26 -2.81
CA HIS A 23 -2.45 -1.14 -3.09
C HIS A 23 -1.62 -2.22 -2.35
N GLU A 24 -1.85 -2.43 -1.05
CA GLU A 24 -1.16 -3.50 -0.30
C GLU A 24 -1.51 -4.90 -0.81
N MET A 25 -2.76 -5.11 -1.21
CA MET A 25 -3.20 -6.36 -1.86
C MET A 25 -2.46 -6.57 -3.19
N ALA A 26 -2.21 -5.50 -3.96
CA ALA A 26 -1.45 -5.56 -5.19
C ALA A 26 0.01 -5.97 -4.94
N HIS A 27 0.68 -5.44 -3.91
CA HIS A 27 2.02 -5.91 -3.55
C HIS A 27 2.07 -7.42 -3.29
N ALA A 28 1.04 -7.97 -2.65
CA ALA A 28 0.91 -9.40 -2.41
C ALA A 28 0.63 -10.20 -3.70
N ASP A 29 -0.38 -9.81 -4.47
CA ASP A 29 -0.79 -10.48 -5.72
C ASP A 29 0.32 -10.46 -6.79
N ARG A 30 0.98 -9.30 -6.94
CA ARG A 30 2.10 -9.08 -7.86
C ARG A 30 3.44 -9.58 -7.34
N ARG A 31 3.43 -10.15 -6.12
CA ARG A 31 4.52 -10.88 -5.49
C ARG A 31 5.76 -10.04 -5.19
N HIS A 32 5.63 -8.72 -5.04
CA HIS A 32 6.73 -7.75 -4.90
C HIS A 32 7.73 -8.16 -3.82
N SER A 33 7.24 -8.49 -2.62
CA SER A 33 8.09 -8.91 -1.50
C SER A 33 8.83 -10.22 -1.79
N THR A 34 8.17 -11.20 -2.41
CA THR A 34 8.82 -12.49 -2.73
C THR A 34 9.83 -12.36 -3.89
N ARG A 35 9.60 -11.44 -4.84
CA ARG A 35 10.59 -11.10 -5.89
C ARG A 35 11.85 -10.52 -5.26
N GLN A 36 11.71 -9.56 -4.33
CA GLN A 36 12.84 -8.98 -3.61
C GLN A 36 13.60 -10.01 -2.77
N LEU A 37 12.89 -10.86 -2.00
CA LEU A 37 13.54 -11.93 -1.25
C LEU A 37 14.27 -12.91 -2.17
N THR A 38 13.68 -13.24 -3.32
CA THR A 38 14.33 -14.11 -4.32
C THR A 38 15.59 -13.48 -4.90
N GLN A 39 15.59 -12.17 -5.13
CA GLN A 39 16.77 -11.43 -5.59
C GLN A 39 17.86 -11.35 -4.51
N ALA A 40 17.48 -11.17 -3.25
CA ALA A 40 18.42 -11.03 -2.13
C ALA A 40 19.08 -12.36 -1.74
N TYR A 41 18.31 -13.45 -1.72
CA TYR A 41 18.74 -14.74 -1.17
C TYR A 41 18.90 -15.85 -2.21
N GLY A 42 18.28 -15.69 -3.38
CA GLY A 42 18.20 -16.75 -4.39
C GLY A 42 17.16 -17.83 -4.06
N VAL A 43 16.69 -18.53 -5.09
CA VAL A 43 15.61 -19.53 -4.98
C VAL A 43 16.00 -20.70 -4.07
N ALA A 44 17.26 -21.14 -4.10
CA ALA A 44 17.73 -22.28 -3.32
C ALA A 44 17.62 -22.04 -1.80
N VAL A 45 18.01 -20.85 -1.34
CA VAL A 45 17.94 -20.44 0.07
C VAL A 45 16.48 -20.37 0.53
N LEU A 46 15.58 -19.84 -0.30
CA LEU A 46 14.15 -19.81 0.03
C LEU A 46 13.52 -21.21 0.09
N LEU A 47 13.97 -22.15 -0.74
CA LEU A 47 13.52 -23.55 -0.66
C LEU A 47 14.02 -24.25 0.61
N GLU A 48 15.25 -23.98 1.04
CA GLU A 48 15.79 -24.51 2.31
C GLU A 48 14.98 -24.05 3.53
N LEU A 49 14.50 -22.79 3.50
CA LEU A 49 13.61 -22.25 4.51
C LEU A 49 12.25 -22.96 4.53
N LEU A 50 11.67 -23.22 3.35
CA LEU A 50 10.38 -23.92 3.26
C LEU A 50 10.45 -25.36 3.78
N VAL A 51 11.61 -26.02 3.66
CA VAL A 51 11.83 -27.38 4.17
C VAL A 51 12.24 -27.38 5.65
N GLY A 52 12.51 -26.21 6.24
CA GLY A 52 12.82 -26.07 7.67
C GLY A 52 14.25 -26.48 8.04
N ASN A 53 15.18 -26.48 7.08
CA ASN A 53 16.53 -27.00 7.28
C ASN A 53 17.52 -25.99 7.87
N ASN A 54 17.12 -24.72 8.09
CA ASN A 54 18.04 -23.67 8.54
C ASN A 54 17.35 -22.55 9.34
N GLU A 55 17.35 -22.67 10.67
CA GLU A 55 16.75 -21.69 11.59
C GLU A 55 17.48 -20.33 11.60
N SER A 56 18.79 -20.31 11.30
CA SER A 56 19.56 -19.06 11.25
C SER A 56 19.13 -18.19 10.07
N LEU A 57 18.88 -18.80 8.90
CA LEU A 57 18.38 -18.09 7.72
C LEU A 57 16.97 -17.51 7.93
N LEU A 58 16.17 -18.12 8.81
CA LEU A 58 14.81 -17.65 9.08
C LEU A 58 14.83 -16.27 9.74
N GLY A 59 15.76 -16.05 10.68
CA GLY A 59 15.95 -14.75 11.33
C GLY A 59 16.33 -13.65 10.36
N ASP A 60 17.26 -13.93 9.44
CA ASP A 60 17.70 -12.98 8.42
C ASP A 60 16.57 -12.60 7.46
N VAL A 61 15.82 -13.59 6.96
CA VAL A 61 14.70 -13.35 6.04
C VAL A 61 13.57 -12.56 6.72
N VAL A 62 13.24 -12.87 7.97
CA VAL A 62 12.26 -12.09 8.76
C VAL A 62 12.76 -10.66 8.98
N GLY A 63 14.05 -10.46 9.27
CA GLY A 63 14.63 -9.13 9.39
C GLY A 63 14.56 -8.31 8.10
N SER A 64 14.81 -8.95 6.95
CA SER A 64 14.68 -8.30 5.65
C SER A 64 13.24 -7.90 5.33
N LEU A 65 12.24 -8.72 5.70
CA LEU A 65 10.82 -8.37 5.53
C LEU A 65 10.45 -7.06 6.24
N LEU A 66 11.01 -6.81 7.43
CA LEU A 66 10.76 -5.59 8.21
C LEU A 66 11.41 -4.32 7.63
N THR A 67 12.34 -4.48 6.69
CA THR A 67 13.12 -3.38 6.10
C THR A 67 12.90 -3.25 4.60
N LEU A 68 11.92 -3.97 4.05
CA LEU A 68 11.57 -3.90 2.64
C LEU A 68 11.25 -2.47 2.22
N LYS A 69 11.78 -2.11 1.06
CA LYS A 69 11.43 -0.90 0.33
C LYS A 69 11.11 -1.30 -1.08
N PHE A 70 9.93 -0.94 -1.55
CA PHE A 70 9.53 -1.28 -2.90
C PHE A 70 10.18 -0.34 -3.91
N SER A 71 10.45 -0.87 -5.10
CA SER A 71 10.97 -0.05 -6.20
C SER A 71 9.88 0.86 -6.76
N ARG A 72 10.26 1.88 -7.52
CA ARG A 72 9.28 2.75 -8.20
C ARG A 72 8.37 1.97 -9.15
N ASP A 73 8.91 0.94 -9.79
CA ASP A 73 8.14 0.08 -10.70
C ASP A 73 7.15 -0.81 -9.92
N ASP A 74 7.55 -1.33 -8.74
CA ASP A 74 6.65 -2.06 -7.86
C ASP A 74 5.51 -1.16 -7.35
N GLU A 75 5.80 0.09 -6.98
CA GLU A 75 4.80 1.06 -6.52
C GLU A 75 3.80 1.41 -7.63
N ALA A 76 4.30 1.68 -8.85
CA ALA A 76 3.46 1.98 -10.01
C ALA A 76 2.57 0.79 -10.41
N GLU A 77 3.14 -0.43 -10.39
CA GLU A 77 2.37 -1.66 -10.62
C GLU A 77 1.30 -1.85 -9.52
N ALA A 78 1.63 -1.57 -8.26
CA ALA A 78 0.67 -1.69 -7.17
C ALA A 78 -0.47 -0.65 -7.25
N ASP A 79 -0.18 0.57 -7.68
CA ASP A 79 -1.18 1.63 -7.92
C ASP A 79 -2.15 1.26 -9.04
N GLU A 80 -1.62 0.83 -10.18
CA GLU A 80 -2.43 0.39 -11.33
C GLU A 80 -3.38 -0.73 -10.88
N TYR A 81 -2.86 -1.73 -10.17
CA TYR A 81 -3.67 -2.86 -9.73
C TYR A 81 -4.65 -2.50 -8.61
N SER A 82 -4.36 -1.52 -7.76
CA SER A 82 -5.34 -0.98 -6.80
C SER A 82 -6.57 -0.45 -7.54
N VAL A 83 -6.36 0.36 -8.59
CA VAL A 83 -7.46 0.85 -9.45
C VAL A 83 -8.21 -0.32 -10.08
N ILE A 84 -7.49 -1.32 -10.62
CA ILE A 84 -8.11 -2.50 -11.23
C ILE A 84 -9.03 -3.23 -10.25
N TYR A 85 -8.58 -3.46 -9.02
CA TYR A 85 -9.34 -4.22 -8.03
C TYR A 85 -10.59 -3.47 -7.58
N LEU A 86 -10.51 -2.14 -7.49
CA LEU A 86 -11.61 -1.30 -7.00
C LEU A 86 -12.61 -0.91 -8.08
N CYS A 87 -12.21 -0.93 -9.36
CA CYS A 87 -13.05 -0.53 -10.49
C CYS A 87 -14.40 -1.26 -10.58
N GLU A 88 -14.45 -2.51 -10.09
CA GLU A 88 -15.67 -3.35 -10.10
C GLU A 88 -16.41 -3.34 -8.75
N THR A 89 -16.01 -2.48 -7.83
CA THR A 89 -16.58 -2.36 -6.48
C THR A 89 -17.43 -1.09 -6.34
N GLU A 90 -18.01 -0.88 -5.17
CA GLU A 90 -18.73 0.36 -4.84
C GLU A 90 -17.82 1.50 -4.38
N TYR A 91 -16.52 1.24 -4.21
CA TYR A 91 -15.56 2.20 -3.70
C TYR A 91 -14.93 3.02 -4.84
N ALA A 92 -14.51 4.25 -4.53
CA ALA A 92 -13.81 5.10 -5.48
C ALA A 92 -12.47 4.45 -5.89
N ALA A 93 -12.33 4.13 -7.17
CA ALA A 93 -11.16 3.40 -7.68
C ALA A 93 -9.85 4.21 -7.58
N ASN A 94 -9.95 5.52 -7.44
CA ASN A 94 -8.83 6.44 -7.23
C ASN A 94 -8.59 6.78 -5.74
N GLY A 95 -9.15 6.02 -4.78
CA GLY A 95 -8.96 6.26 -3.34
C GLY A 95 -7.48 6.36 -2.91
N ALA A 96 -6.59 5.59 -3.53
CA ALA A 96 -5.15 5.67 -3.26
C ALA A 96 -4.54 7.04 -3.65
N ALA A 97 -5.09 7.71 -4.67
CA ALA A 97 -4.63 9.06 -5.04
C ALA A 97 -4.98 10.08 -3.95
N SER A 98 -6.22 10.04 -3.44
CA SER A 98 -6.68 10.90 -2.35
C SER A 98 -5.82 10.73 -1.10
N PHE A 99 -5.48 9.48 -0.75
CA PHE A 99 -4.51 9.18 0.31
C PHE A 99 -3.17 9.92 0.12
N PHE A 100 -2.59 9.87 -1.08
CA PHE A 100 -1.32 10.55 -1.37
C PHE A 100 -1.45 12.07 -1.32
N GLU A 101 -2.57 12.62 -1.79
CA GLU A 101 -2.86 14.05 -1.69
C GLU A 101 -2.93 14.50 -0.22
N ALA A 102 -3.65 13.76 0.63
CA ALA A 102 -3.70 14.01 2.07
C ALA A 102 -2.30 13.98 2.69
N LEU A 103 -1.50 12.98 2.33
CA LEU A 103 -0.12 12.82 2.81
C LEU A 103 0.79 13.99 2.43
N LEU A 104 0.68 14.49 1.19
CA LEU A 104 1.41 15.66 0.70
C LEU A 104 0.97 16.94 1.43
N ASN A 105 -0.32 17.08 1.71
CA ASN A 105 -0.90 18.23 2.39
C ASN A 105 -0.56 18.30 3.89
N MET A 106 -0.20 17.19 4.53
CA MET A 106 0.19 17.19 5.95
C MET A 106 1.42 18.03 6.27
N GLY A 107 2.28 18.37 5.30
CA GLY A 107 3.41 19.29 5.49
C GLY A 107 4.39 18.89 6.61
N VAL A 108 4.46 17.59 6.94
CA VAL A 108 5.24 17.08 8.06
C VAL A 108 6.74 17.12 7.77
N SER A 109 7.52 17.62 8.72
CA SER A 109 8.99 17.70 8.66
C SER A 109 9.68 16.34 8.68
N THR A 110 8.98 15.30 9.10
CA THR A 110 9.42 13.90 9.08
C THR A 110 8.45 13.10 8.20
N PRO A 111 8.94 12.40 7.16
CA PRO A 111 8.10 11.57 6.32
C PRO A 111 7.32 10.56 7.16
N PRO A 112 6.02 10.36 6.90
CA PRO A 112 5.24 9.30 7.53
C PRO A 112 5.89 7.93 7.35
N GLN A 113 5.68 7.01 8.29
CA GLN A 113 6.26 5.66 8.26
C GLN A 113 5.93 4.94 6.94
N PHE A 114 4.75 5.16 6.38
CA PHE A 114 4.34 4.64 5.07
C PHE A 114 5.35 5.00 3.96
N LEU A 115 5.81 6.25 3.90
CA LEU A 115 6.81 6.69 2.92
C LEU A 115 8.21 6.10 3.13
N SER A 116 8.46 5.43 4.26
CA SER A 116 9.74 4.75 4.50
C SER A 116 9.84 3.43 3.73
N THR A 117 8.71 2.76 3.47
CA THR A 117 8.61 1.51 2.72
C THR A 117 8.04 1.71 1.31
N HIS A 118 7.17 2.72 1.13
CA HIS A 118 6.54 3.12 -0.13
C HIS A 118 7.09 4.49 -0.59
N PRO A 119 8.26 4.54 -1.24
CA PRO A 119 8.81 5.80 -1.70
C PRO A 119 7.90 6.44 -2.76
N SER A 120 7.39 7.65 -2.49
CA SER A 120 6.51 8.35 -3.43
C SER A 120 7.28 8.95 -4.61
N PRO A 121 6.92 8.65 -5.87
CA PRO A 121 7.19 9.55 -6.99
C PRO A 121 6.15 10.68 -7.06
N ASP A 122 6.55 11.85 -7.56
CA ASP A 122 5.69 13.03 -7.66
C ASP A 122 4.44 12.85 -8.56
N ASN A 123 4.35 11.74 -9.29
CA ASN A 123 3.33 11.51 -10.32
C ASN A 123 2.23 10.49 -9.94
N ARG A 124 2.31 9.81 -8.78
CA ARG A 124 1.35 8.72 -8.45
C ARG A 124 -0.11 9.16 -8.51
N VAL A 125 -0.40 10.34 -7.96
CA VAL A 125 -1.76 10.91 -7.95
C VAL A 125 -2.29 11.03 -9.37
N THR A 126 -1.47 11.55 -10.30
CA THR A 126 -1.83 11.66 -11.71
C THR A 126 -2.00 10.27 -12.33
N ASP A 127 -1.04 9.37 -12.13
CA ASP A 127 -1.05 8.03 -12.75
C ASP A 127 -2.28 7.20 -12.31
N ILE A 128 -2.67 7.28 -11.03
CA ILE A 128 -3.86 6.60 -10.47
C ILE A 128 -5.14 7.16 -11.09
N ASN A 129 -5.28 8.48 -11.15
CA ASN A 129 -6.47 9.12 -11.73
C ASN A 129 -6.58 8.83 -13.23
N ASP A 130 -5.47 8.92 -13.97
CA ASP A 130 -5.42 8.60 -15.40
C ASP A 130 -5.81 7.15 -15.66
N GLU A 131 -5.38 6.21 -14.82
CA GLU A 131 -5.74 4.79 -14.94
C GLU A 131 -7.24 4.55 -14.65
N ALA A 132 -7.80 5.22 -13.63
CA ALA A 132 -9.22 5.15 -13.32
C ALA A 132 -10.08 5.71 -14.48
N ASP A 133 -9.69 6.86 -15.04
CA ASP A 133 -10.32 7.49 -16.20
C ASP A 133 -10.24 6.61 -17.44
N ARG A 134 -9.06 6.02 -17.71
CA ARG A 134 -8.85 5.13 -18.86
C ARG A 134 -9.76 3.90 -18.82
N ARG A 135 -10.10 3.42 -17.63
CA ARG A 135 -10.99 2.27 -17.42
C ARG A 135 -12.46 2.66 -17.30
N GLY A 136 -12.76 3.94 -17.07
CA GLY A 136 -14.12 4.41 -16.79
C GLY A 136 -14.64 3.91 -15.45
N CYS A 137 -13.75 3.81 -14.45
CA CYS A 137 -14.12 3.41 -13.10
C CYS A 137 -14.90 4.52 -12.38
N ASP A 138 -15.66 4.15 -11.34
CA ASP A 138 -16.22 5.15 -10.44
C ASP A 138 -15.12 5.78 -9.58
N THR A 139 -15.17 7.09 -9.44
CA THR A 139 -14.26 7.90 -8.62
C THR A 139 -15.04 8.80 -7.65
N ALA A 140 -16.33 8.55 -7.46
CA ALA A 140 -17.16 9.26 -6.50
C ALA A 140 -16.92 8.71 -5.10
N PHE A 141 -16.49 9.59 -4.19
CA PHE A 141 -16.23 9.24 -2.79
C PHE A 141 -17.52 9.24 -1.97
N ASP A 142 -17.64 8.28 -1.05
CA ASP A 142 -18.70 8.26 -0.05
C ASP A 142 -18.32 9.15 1.15
N SER A 143 -18.58 10.45 1.00
CA SER A 143 -18.14 11.48 1.95
C SER A 143 -19.01 11.61 3.21
N ASN A 144 -20.01 10.74 3.41
CA ASN A 144 -20.93 10.81 4.57
C ASN A 144 -21.04 9.46 5.28
N ASP A 145 -19.88 8.85 5.54
CA ASP A 145 -19.79 7.55 6.19
C ASP A 145 -19.68 7.68 7.72
N GLN A 146 -20.82 7.57 8.41
CA GLN A 146 -20.86 7.56 9.88
C GLN A 146 -20.18 6.32 10.48
N GLU A 147 -20.14 5.20 9.75
CA GLU A 147 -19.46 3.98 10.20
C GLU A 147 -17.96 4.18 10.17
N TRP A 148 -17.43 4.87 9.16
CA TRP A 148 -16.02 5.24 9.06
C TRP A 148 -15.57 6.13 10.22
N GLU A 149 -16.35 7.16 10.53
CA GLU A 149 -16.06 8.05 11.67
C GLU A 149 -16.11 7.30 13.00
N ALA A 150 -17.09 6.42 13.18
CA ALA A 150 -17.18 5.56 14.37
C ALA A 150 -15.98 4.59 14.47
N PHE A 151 -15.53 4.04 13.34
CA PHE A 151 -14.35 3.19 13.28
C PHE A 151 -13.09 3.98 13.65
N LYS A 152 -12.85 5.15 13.06
CA LYS A 152 -11.71 6.03 13.41
C LYS A 152 -11.70 6.38 14.90
N ALA A 153 -12.86 6.68 15.48
CA ALA A 153 -13.00 6.98 16.91
C ALA A 153 -12.71 5.78 17.83
N SER A 154 -12.87 4.55 17.32
CA SER A 154 -12.58 3.32 18.07
C SER A 154 -11.09 2.98 18.14
N LEU A 155 -10.26 3.57 17.28
CA LEU A 155 -8.83 3.26 17.19
C LEU A 155 -8.07 3.85 18.40
N PRO A 156 -7.10 3.11 18.96
CA PRO A 156 -6.33 3.52 20.14
C PRO A 156 -5.46 4.75 19.88
#